data_AF-A0A0F2NE36-F1
#
_entry.id   AF-A0A0F2NE36-F1
#
_cell.length_a   1.000
_cell.length_b   1.000
_cell.length_c   1.000
_cell.angle_alpha   90.00
_cell.angle_beta   90.00
_cell.angle_gamma   90.00
#
_symmetry.space_group_name_H-M   'P 1'
#
loop_
_entity.id
_entity.type
_entity.pdbx_description
1 polymer ?
#
loop_
_entity_poly.entity_id
_entity_poly.type
_entity_poly.pdbx_seq_one_letter_code
_entity_poly.pdbx_strand_id
1 'polypeptide(L)'
;MNSDQCGNDKGLSRRQMLIAGGAMVAGATMTHLGGLIRPALAKGGGSEKWPWPYEKLDPAITAELAYQEWYRVFCGAAVINSVVSQLREKVGEPYTSFPADAFVFLEGGMVGWGMTCGSNAGAAIVANLIIGPRIAGNPQGHQISEEIFEWYSDASMPVYAPAAPKVATEIVRTTSESPLCHISVGKWMKASGFPIGSAERKDRCARVAASVAFRLVELLNGWKDGKYEVVSSHSPVKEYGITAQMNCMECHTGDVPTPPRS
;
A
#
# COMPACT_ATOMS: atom_id res chain seq x y z
N MET A 1 31.47 -20.73 -63.79
CA MET A 1 30.71 -21.00 -62.55
C MET A 1 30.50 -19.67 -61.85
N ASN A 2 29.26 -19.43 -61.45
CA ASN A 2 28.62 -18.12 -61.27
C ASN A 2 29.24 -17.19 -60.23
N SER A 3 29.38 -15.93 -60.62
CA SER A 3 29.21 -14.77 -59.74
C SER A 3 27.95 -14.00 -60.16
N ASP A 4 27.32 -13.40 -59.17
CA ASP A 4 26.30 -12.33 -59.21
C ASP A 4 24.84 -12.67 -58.86
N GLN A 5 24.35 -11.81 -57.97
CA GLN A 5 22.98 -11.35 -57.74
C GLN A 5 22.18 -11.94 -56.56
N CYS A 6 22.42 -11.32 -55.40
CA CYS A 6 21.41 -10.65 -54.56
C CYS A 6 19.97 -11.19 -54.64
N GLY A 7 19.65 -12.16 -53.78
CA GLY A 7 18.28 -12.59 -53.48
C GLY A 7 17.62 -11.61 -52.50
N ASN A 8 16.70 -10.83 -53.03
CA ASN A 8 15.91 -9.81 -52.35
C ASN A 8 14.71 -10.48 -51.64
N ASP A 9 14.76 -10.67 -50.32
CA ASP A 9 13.62 -11.16 -49.54
C ASP A 9 12.54 -10.07 -49.46
N LYS A 10 11.61 -10.12 -50.42
CA LYS A 10 10.44 -9.23 -50.49
C LYS A 10 9.41 -9.62 -49.44
N GLY A 11 9.59 -9.11 -48.22
CA GLY A 11 8.50 -9.00 -47.26
C GLY A 11 7.33 -8.23 -47.87
N LEU A 12 6.12 -8.74 -47.66
CA LEU A 12 4.88 -8.11 -48.14
C LEU A 12 4.82 -6.66 -47.65
N SER A 13 4.83 -5.69 -48.59
CA SER A 13 4.71 -4.29 -48.20
C SER A 13 3.29 -4.02 -47.69
N ARG A 14 3.17 -3.07 -46.75
CA ARG A 14 1.92 -2.62 -46.09
C ARG A 14 0.76 -2.33 -47.06
N ARG A 15 1.05 -2.13 -48.35
CA ARG A 15 0.06 -1.92 -49.43
C ARG A 15 -0.70 -3.18 -49.85
N GLN A 16 -0.14 -4.38 -49.66
CA GLN A 16 -0.80 -5.64 -50.03
C GLN A 16 -1.78 -6.15 -48.94
N MET A 17 -1.57 -5.82 -47.66
CA MET A 17 -2.54 -6.11 -46.61
C MET A 17 -3.84 -5.29 -46.73
N LEU A 18 -3.80 -4.15 -47.43
CA LEU A 18 -4.98 -3.31 -47.65
C LEU A 18 -5.83 -3.76 -48.85
N ILE A 19 -5.31 -4.64 -49.72
CA ILE A 19 -6.05 -5.12 -50.91
C ILE A 19 -6.77 -6.44 -50.62
N ALA A 20 -6.33 -7.23 -49.64
CA ALA A 20 -6.98 -8.49 -49.26
C ALA A 20 -8.29 -8.34 -48.47
N GLY A 21 -8.70 -7.12 -48.10
CA GLY A 21 -9.94 -6.84 -47.35
C GLY A 21 -11.19 -6.60 -48.21
N GLY A 22 -11.13 -6.82 -49.53
CA GLY A 22 -12.17 -6.38 -50.46
C GLY A 22 -12.84 -7.50 -51.24
N ALA A 23 -13.54 -8.44 -50.59
CA ALA A 23 -14.56 -9.27 -51.22
C ALA A 23 -15.44 -10.02 -50.19
N MET A 24 -16.48 -9.39 -49.66
CA MET A 24 -17.72 -10.10 -49.34
C MET A 24 -18.93 -9.27 -49.74
N VAL A 25 -19.75 -9.90 -50.58
CA VAL A 25 -20.91 -9.40 -51.31
C VAL A 25 -22.12 -9.24 -50.37
N ALA A 26 -22.96 -8.28 -50.72
CA ALA A 26 -24.11 -7.75 -50.00
C ALA A 26 -25.14 -8.79 -49.48
N GLY A 27 -25.64 -8.56 -48.26
CA GLY A 27 -26.79 -9.23 -47.67
C GLY A 27 -27.26 -8.59 -46.36
N ALA A 28 -28.08 -7.53 -46.48
CA ALA A 28 -29.05 -6.94 -45.53
C ALA A 28 -28.70 -6.71 -44.02
N THR A 29 -28.83 -5.42 -43.67
CA THR A 29 -29.21 -4.82 -42.36
C THR A 29 -28.26 -4.93 -41.17
N MET A 30 -27.37 -3.94 -40.99
CA MET A 30 -27.13 -3.33 -39.68
C MET A 30 -26.89 -1.83 -39.81
N THR A 31 -27.66 -1.09 -39.03
CA THR A 31 -27.69 0.37 -38.90
C THR A 31 -26.37 0.93 -38.39
N HIS A 32 -25.86 1.93 -39.12
CA HIS A 32 -25.01 3.04 -38.69
C HIS A 32 -23.88 2.75 -37.68
N LEU A 33 -22.69 2.49 -38.24
CA LEU A 33 -21.43 2.86 -37.64
C LEU A 33 -21.38 4.39 -37.39
N GLY A 34 -21.42 4.76 -36.12
CA GLY A 34 -21.16 6.11 -35.63
C GLY A 34 -20.67 6.05 -34.19
N GLY A 35 -19.41 5.63 -33.98
CA GLY A 35 -18.75 5.66 -32.68
C GLY A 35 -18.08 4.35 -32.30
N LEU A 36 -16.82 4.20 -32.71
CA LEU A 36 -15.85 3.28 -32.12
C LEU A 36 -15.90 3.35 -30.59
N ILE A 37 -16.02 2.20 -29.93
CA ILE A 37 -15.66 1.95 -28.52
C ILE A 37 -16.05 3.10 -27.58
N ARG A 38 -17.23 3.03 -26.94
CA ARG A 38 -17.40 3.75 -25.68
C ARG A 38 -16.46 3.08 -24.65
N PRO A 39 -15.41 3.75 -24.15
CA PRO A 39 -14.55 3.18 -23.13
C PRO A 39 -15.38 2.91 -21.88
N ALA A 40 -15.08 1.81 -21.17
CA ALA A 40 -15.61 1.55 -19.84
C ALA A 40 -15.23 2.73 -18.93
N LEU A 41 -16.18 3.63 -18.69
CA LEU A 41 -16.02 4.75 -17.78
C LEU A 41 -17.24 4.79 -16.86
N ALA A 42 -17.01 4.50 -15.59
CA ALA A 42 -17.84 5.10 -14.55
C ALA A 42 -17.48 6.59 -14.53
N LYS A 43 -18.30 7.43 -15.17
CA LYS A 43 -18.21 8.88 -14.97
C LYS A 43 -18.88 9.20 -13.63
N GLY A 44 -18.10 9.64 -12.64
CA GLY A 44 -18.61 10.15 -11.37
C GLY A 44 -19.22 9.09 -10.47
N GLY A 45 -18.48 7.99 -10.22
CA GLY A 45 -18.85 7.05 -9.17
C GLY A 45 -18.81 7.73 -7.80
N GLY A 46 -19.70 7.35 -6.87
CA GLY A 46 -19.75 7.92 -5.52
C GLY A 46 -18.43 7.87 -4.75
N SER A 47 -17.50 6.99 -5.16
CA SER A 47 -16.14 6.84 -4.64
C SER A 47 -15.15 7.93 -5.06
N GLU A 48 -15.47 8.79 -6.03
CA GLU A 48 -14.61 9.91 -6.44
C GLU A 48 -14.94 11.23 -5.73
N LYS A 49 -15.96 11.23 -4.87
CA LYS A 49 -16.34 12.39 -4.05
C LYS A 49 -15.63 12.33 -2.69
N TRP A 50 -14.80 13.34 -2.42
CA TRP A 50 -14.05 13.45 -1.17
C TRP A 50 -14.65 14.52 -0.24
N PRO A 51 -14.48 14.37 1.09
CA PRO A 51 -14.02 13.16 1.78
C PRO A 51 -15.06 12.03 1.69
N TRP A 52 -14.62 10.78 1.85
CA TRP A 52 -15.55 9.67 2.07
C TRP A 52 -16.20 9.81 3.47
N PRO A 53 -17.45 9.37 3.66
CA PRO A 53 -18.12 9.52 4.94
C PRO A 53 -17.42 8.69 6.02
N TYR A 54 -16.97 9.34 7.09
CA TYR A 54 -16.25 8.69 8.19
C TYR A 54 -17.02 8.79 9.51
N GLU A 55 -17.20 7.66 10.16
CA GLU A 55 -17.60 7.55 11.57
C GLU A 55 -16.38 7.20 12.42
N LYS A 56 -16.35 7.75 13.64
CA LYS A 56 -15.24 7.47 14.57
C LYS A 56 -15.21 5.98 14.91
N LEU A 57 -14.01 5.42 14.86
CA LEU A 57 -13.74 4.04 15.21
C LEU A 57 -13.03 3.96 16.55
N ASP A 58 -13.14 2.82 17.22
CA ASP A 58 -12.36 2.55 18.42
C ASP A 58 -10.94 2.11 18.01
N PRO A 59 -9.87 2.80 18.45
CA PRO A 59 -8.50 2.44 18.09
C PRO A 59 -8.11 1.02 18.53
N ALA A 60 -8.54 0.56 19.71
CA ALA A 60 -8.19 -0.74 20.26
C ALA A 60 -8.92 -1.87 19.52
N ILE A 61 -10.21 -1.69 19.21
CA ILE A 61 -10.96 -2.64 18.37
C ILE A 61 -10.31 -2.76 16.98
N THR A 62 -9.94 -1.62 16.39
CA THR A 62 -9.29 -1.59 15.07
C THR A 62 -7.93 -2.30 15.10
N ALA A 63 -7.14 -2.08 16.15
CA ALA A 63 -5.86 -2.75 16.34
C ALA A 63 -6.02 -4.27 16.45
N GLU A 64 -6.99 -4.75 17.24
CA GLU A 64 -7.28 -6.18 17.37
C GLU A 64 -7.72 -6.79 16.04
N LEU A 65 -8.60 -6.12 15.29
CA LEU A 65 -9.00 -6.56 13.95
C LEU A 65 -7.81 -6.65 13.00
N ALA A 66 -6.93 -5.65 12.98
CA ALA A 66 -5.71 -5.66 12.17
C ALA A 66 -4.77 -6.80 12.57
N TYR A 67 -4.63 -7.08 13.87
CA TYR A 67 -3.84 -8.20 14.37
C TYR A 67 -4.38 -9.54 13.85
N GLN A 68 -5.69 -9.76 13.94
CA GLN A 68 -6.32 -11.01 13.48
C GLN A 68 -6.26 -11.16 11.96
N GLU A 69 -6.61 -10.10 11.22
CA GLU A 69 -6.59 -10.08 9.76
C GLU A 69 -5.20 -10.28 9.16
N TRP A 70 -4.14 -9.89 9.89
CA TRP A 70 -2.76 -10.08 9.43
C TRP A 70 -2.46 -11.53 9.07
N TYR A 71 -3.02 -12.50 9.79
CA TYR A 71 -2.79 -13.92 9.51
C TYR A 71 -3.48 -14.42 8.24
N ARG A 72 -4.43 -13.66 7.69
CA ARG A 72 -5.13 -13.96 6.44
C ARG A 72 -4.54 -13.20 5.27
N VAL A 73 -4.23 -11.91 5.46
CA VAL A 73 -3.92 -10.99 4.35
C VAL A 73 -2.64 -10.15 4.56
N PHE A 74 -1.86 -10.44 5.60
CA PHE A 74 -0.61 -9.75 5.92
C PHE A 74 -0.75 -8.25 6.16
N CYS A 75 0.38 -7.55 6.28
CA CYS A 75 0.49 -6.25 6.93
C CYS A 75 -0.38 -5.13 6.34
N GLY A 76 -0.28 -4.83 5.05
CA GLY A 76 -0.98 -3.68 4.48
C GLY A 76 -2.47 -3.90 4.33
N ALA A 77 -2.87 -5.04 3.77
CA ALA A 77 -4.28 -5.39 3.63
C ALA A 77 -4.97 -5.57 4.99
N ALA A 78 -4.27 -6.00 6.05
CA ALA A 78 -4.88 -6.10 7.38
C ALA A 78 -5.21 -4.72 7.96
N VAL A 79 -4.32 -3.73 7.81
CA VAL A 79 -4.61 -2.35 8.22
C VAL A 79 -5.81 -1.81 7.45
N ILE A 80 -5.85 -2.01 6.13
CA ILE A 80 -6.98 -1.59 5.28
C ILE A 80 -8.28 -2.28 5.72
N ASN A 81 -8.28 -3.60 5.82
CA ASN A 81 -9.47 -4.39 6.19
C ASN A 81 -9.98 -4.03 7.59
N SER A 82 -9.09 -3.78 8.56
CA SER A 82 -9.49 -3.43 9.92
C SER A 82 -10.33 -2.14 10.01
N VAL A 83 -10.08 -1.18 9.12
CA VAL A 83 -10.84 0.08 9.06
C VAL A 83 -12.05 -0.06 8.14
N VAL A 84 -11.85 -0.63 6.95
CA VAL A 84 -12.91 -0.75 5.92
C VAL A 84 -14.05 -1.66 6.39
N SER A 85 -13.77 -2.74 7.13
CA SER A 85 -14.83 -3.64 7.62
C SER A 85 -15.77 -2.92 8.60
N GLN A 86 -15.23 -2.15 9.54
CA GLN A 86 -16.03 -1.39 10.49
C GLN A 86 -16.84 -0.28 9.80
N LEU A 87 -16.23 0.44 8.84
CA LEU A 87 -16.92 1.48 8.09
C LEU A 87 -17.96 0.91 7.11
N ARG A 88 -17.78 -0.30 6.62
CA ARG A 88 -18.81 -1.00 5.85
C ARG A 88 -20.07 -1.23 6.68
N GLU A 89 -19.92 -1.64 7.93
CA GLU A 89 -21.06 -1.87 8.84
C GLU A 89 -21.73 -0.56 9.27
N LYS A 90 -20.92 0.47 9.58
CA LYS A 90 -21.39 1.76 10.11
C LYS A 90 -21.95 2.71 9.03
N VAL A 91 -21.31 2.74 7.85
CA VAL A 91 -21.56 3.73 6.80
C VAL A 91 -22.16 3.10 5.54
N GLY A 92 -21.68 1.92 5.14
CA GLY A 92 -22.05 1.29 3.87
C GLY A 92 -21.17 1.76 2.70
N GLU A 93 -21.76 2.29 1.63
CA GLU A 93 -21.00 2.78 0.48
C GLU A 93 -20.19 4.04 0.81
N PRO A 94 -18.96 4.19 0.27
CA PRO A 94 -18.31 3.34 -0.73
C PRO A 94 -17.51 2.13 -0.16
N TYR A 95 -17.52 1.90 1.16
CA TYR A 95 -16.75 0.83 1.81
C TYR A 95 -17.29 -0.57 1.52
N THR A 96 -18.60 -0.70 1.27
CA THR A 96 -19.23 -1.96 0.85
C THR A 96 -18.63 -2.46 -0.46
N SER A 97 -18.48 -1.58 -1.45
CA SER A 97 -17.93 -1.93 -2.76
C SER A 97 -16.40 -1.92 -2.83
N PHE A 98 -15.70 -1.48 -1.78
CA PHE A 98 -14.23 -1.37 -1.80
C PHE A 98 -13.53 -2.74 -1.68
N PRO A 99 -12.68 -3.14 -2.66
CA PRO A 99 -12.05 -4.46 -2.70
C PRO A 99 -10.77 -4.51 -1.83
N ALA A 100 -10.92 -4.43 -0.51
CA ALA A 100 -9.79 -4.35 0.45
C ALA A 100 -8.77 -5.50 0.33
N ASP A 101 -9.20 -6.72 0.01
CA ASP A 101 -8.32 -7.88 -0.13
C ASP A 101 -7.40 -7.79 -1.35
N ALA A 102 -7.73 -6.96 -2.34
CA ALA A 102 -6.86 -6.74 -3.50
C ALA A 102 -5.50 -6.15 -3.11
N PHE A 103 -5.35 -5.65 -1.88
CA PHE A 103 -4.12 -5.06 -1.35
C PHE A 103 -3.21 -6.06 -0.61
N VAL A 104 -3.48 -7.37 -0.69
CA VAL A 104 -2.61 -8.41 -0.08
C VAL A 104 -1.17 -8.31 -0.59
N PHE A 105 -0.98 -7.79 -1.81
CA PHE A 105 0.33 -7.50 -2.41
C PHE A 105 1.13 -6.42 -1.68
N LEU A 106 0.68 -5.86 -0.56
CA LEU A 106 1.47 -4.96 0.29
C LEU A 106 2.43 -5.73 1.23
N GLU A 107 2.34 -7.06 1.26
CA GLU A 107 3.08 -7.92 2.19
C GLU A 107 4.61 -7.87 2.05
N GLY A 108 5.36 -8.09 3.14
CA GLY A 108 6.83 -8.18 3.03
C GLY A 108 7.51 -6.94 2.42
N GLY A 109 6.86 -5.78 2.46
CA GLY A 109 7.31 -4.58 1.75
C GLY A 109 7.00 -4.64 0.24
N MET A 110 5.76 -5.04 -0.06
CA MET A 110 5.11 -5.33 -1.33
C MET A 110 5.05 -6.82 -1.75
N VAL A 111 6.00 -7.34 -2.51
CA VAL A 111 5.97 -8.78 -2.84
C VAL A 111 7.26 -9.42 -2.36
N GLY A 112 7.59 -9.17 -1.09
CA GLY A 112 8.82 -9.64 -0.44
C GLY A 112 10.07 -8.81 -0.75
N TRP A 113 9.93 -7.65 -1.41
CA TRP A 113 11.06 -6.80 -1.81
C TRP A 113 11.69 -6.00 -0.67
N GLY A 114 11.07 -5.97 0.52
CA GLY A 114 11.64 -5.27 1.67
C GLY A 114 11.61 -3.74 1.56
N MET A 115 10.79 -3.18 0.66
CA MET A 115 10.57 -1.72 0.51
C MET A 115 9.75 -1.17 1.70
N THR A 116 8.93 -0.14 1.51
CA THR A 116 8.06 0.43 2.55
C THR A 116 7.25 -0.64 3.29
N CYS A 117 7.19 -0.57 4.63
CA CYS A 117 6.36 -1.48 5.41
C CYS A 117 4.91 -1.46 4.92
N GLY A 118 4.36 -2.65 4.63
CA GLY A 118 2.99 -2.79 4.13
C GLY A 118 1.96 -2.12 5.04
N SER A 119 2.13 -2.17 6.36
CA SER A 119 1.22 -1.52 7.31
C SER A 119 1.17 -0.01 7.13
N ASN A 120 2.32 0.65 6.91
CA ASN A 120 2.39 2.08 6.65
C ASN A 120 1.74 2.42 5.31
N ALA A 121 2.00 1.62 4.27
CA ALA A 121 1.36 1.79 2.97
C ALA A 121 -0.18 1.63 3.05
N GLY A 122 -0.66 0.63 3.79
CA GLY A 122 -2.08 0.41 4.04
C GLY A 122 -2.73 1.58 4.78
N ALA A 123 -2.06 2.13 5.79
CA ALA A 123 -2.53 3.30 6.50
C ALA A 123 -2.60 4.56 5.62
N ALA A 124 -1.59 4.78 4.79
CA ALA A 124 -1.58 5.87 3.82
C ALA A 124 -2.73 5.76 2.82
N ILE A 125 -3.01 4.55 2.33
CA ILE A 125 -4.17 4.28 1.45
C ILE A 125 -5.46 4.67 2.17
N VAL A 126 -5.69 4.18 3.38
CA VAL A 126 -6.91 4.47 4.16
C VAL A 126 -7.08 5.97 4.43
N ALA A 127 -6.01 6.67 4.85
CA ALA A 127 -6.08 8.11 5.11
C ALA A 127 -6.47 8.90 3.86
N ASN A 128 -5.90 8.56 2.70
CA ASN A 128 -6.18 9.25 1.43
C ASN A 128 -7.53 8.83 0.82
N LEU A 129 -8.05 7.63 1.11
CA LEU A 129 -9.42 7.24 0.78
C LEU A 129 -10.45 7.98 1.64
N ILE A 130 -10.17 8.19 2.92
CA ILE A 130 -11.16 8.81 3.81
C ILE A 130 -11.18 10.33 3.60
N ILE A 131 -10.02 10.97 3.72
CA ILE A 131 -9.91 12.43 3.70
C ILE A 131 -9.91 12.97 2.26
N GLY A 132 -9.41 12.16 1.33
CA GLY A 132 -9.16 12.54 -0.05
C GLY A 132 -7.67 12.79 -0.33
N PRO A 133 -7.23 12.61 -1.59
CA PRO A 133 -5.86 12.87 -2.00
C PRO A 133 -5.59 14.37 -2.11
N ARG A 134 -4.31 14.77 -2.07
CA ARG A 134 -3.90 16.19 -2.23
C ARG A 134 -4.49 16.86 -3.47
N ILE A 135 -4.61 16.12 -4.58
CA ILE A 135 -5.16 16.63 -5.84
C ILE A 135 -6.65 17.01 -5.75
N ALA A 136 -7.36 16.58 -4.70
CA ALA A 136 -8.72 16.98 -4.39
C ALA A 136 -8.79 18.26 -3.53
N GLY A 137 -7.66 18.93 -3.26
CA GLY A 137 -7.59 20.19 -2.52
C GLY A 137 -7.46 20.04 -1.00
N ASN A 138 -7.39 18.81 -0.47
CA ASN A 138 -7.17 18.56 0.95
C ASN A 138 -5.79 17.89 1.18
N PRO A 139 -4.83 18.55 1.85
CA PRO A 139 -3.52 17.97 2.11
C PRO A 139 -3.50 16.98 3.29
N GLN A 140 -4.52 16.96 4.15
CA GLN A 140 -4.46 16.26 5.44
C GLN A 140 -4.34 14.74 5.30
N GLY A 141 -4.91 14.13 4.26
CA GLY A 141 -4.72 12.70 3.99
C GLY A 141 -3.26 12.35 3.70
N HIS A 142 -2.50 13.26 3.09
CA HIS A 142 -1.06 13.09 2.85
C HIS A 142 -0.24 13.38 4.11
N GLN A 143 -0.64 14.38 4.90
CA GLN A 143 0.04 14.73 6.16
C GLN A 143 -0.07 13.60 7.19
N ILE A 144 -1.25 12.97 7.33
CA ILE A 144 -1.42 11.78 8.17
C ILE A 144 -0.53 10.63 7.67
N SER A 145 -0.41 10.43 6.35
CA SER A 145 0.50 9.42 5.80
C SER A 145 1.95 9.68 6.21
N GLU A 146 2.42 10.92 6.11
CA GLU A 146 3.77 11.31 6.51
C GLU A 146 4.00 11.10 8.01
N GLU A 147 3.06 11.55 8.85
CA GLU A 147 3.14 11.38 10.29
C GLU A 147 3.19 9.90 10.71
N ILE A 148 2.42 9.03 10.05
CA ILE A 148 2.48 7.59 10.34
C ILE A 148 3.85 7.01 9.98
N PHE A 149 4.46 7.47 8.89
CA PHE A 149 5.78 6.97 8.49
C PHE A 149 6.87 7.42 9.47
N GLU A 150 6.81 8.67 9.92
CA GLU A 150 7.72 9.24 10.92
C GLU A 150 7.53 8.55 12.29
N TRP A 151 6.30 8.54 12.82
CA TRP A 151 5.97 7.87 14.07
C TRP A 151 6.36 6.39 14.06
N TYR A 152 6.11 5.68 12.96
CA TYR A 152 6.50 4.28 12.83
C TYR A 152 8.01 4.10 12.97
N SER A 153 8.78 5.00 12.37
CA SER A 153 10.23 4.95 12.32
C SER A 153 10.84 5.20 13.69
N ASP A 154 10.22 6.09 14.47
CA ASP A 154 10.74 6.54 15.77
C ASP A 154 10.22 5.70 16.94
N ALA A 155 9.04 5.10 16.82
CA ALA A 155 8.46 4.30 17.87
C ALA A 155 9.22 2.98 18.08
N SER A 156 9.41 2.61 19.35
CA SER A 156 9.91 1.27 19.71
C SER A 156 8.81 0.24 19.45
N MET A 157 8.87 -0.44 18.30
CA MET A 157 7.80 -1.30 17.78
C MET A 157 7.95 -2.78 18.18
N PRO A 158 6.84 -3.53 18.37
CA PRO A 158 5.44 -3.09 18.27
C PRO A 158 4.97 -2.31 19.52
N VAL A 159 4.03 -1.38 19.33
CA VAL A 159 3.41 -0.60 20.43
C VAL A 159 2.21 -1.33 21.03
N TYR A 160 1.37 -1.92 20.18
CA TYR A 160 0.18 -2.68 20.57
C TYR A 160 0.55 -4.11 20.97
N ALA A 161 -0.05 -4.57 22.07
CA ALA A 161 -0.02 -5.96 22.50
C ALA A 161 -1.45 -6.52 22.44
N PRO A 162 -1.73 -7.56 21.63
CA PRO A 162 -3.05 -8.17 21.55
C PRO A 162 -3.39 -8.87 22.87
N ALA A 163 -4.68 -8.90 23.20
CA ALA A 163 -5.15 -9.57 24.42
C ALA A 163 -4.90 -11.09 24.39
N ALA A 164 -4.99 -11.68 23.19
CA ALA A 164 -4.76 -13.10 22.95
C ALA A 164 -3.70 -13.28 21.84
N PRO A 165 -2.40 -13.14 22.15
CA PRO A 165 -1.35 -13.34 21.16
C PRO A 165 -1.25 -14.80 20.72
N LYS A 166 -1.06 -15.03 19.42
CA LYS A 166 -0.79 -16.35 18.84
C LYS A 166 0.60 -16.88 19.17
N VAL A 167 1.52 -15.99 19.58
CA VAL A 167 2.84 -16.35 20.09
C VAL A 167 2.95 -15.89 21.54
N ALA A 168 3.14 -16.86 22.45
CA ALA A 168 3.28 -16.60 23.89
C ALA A 168 4.64 -16.00 24.26
N THR A 169 5.67 -16.25 23.46
CA THR A 169 7.00 -15.65 23.63
C THR A 169 6.90 -14.13 23.62
N GLU A 170 7.61 -13.49 24.55
CA GLU A 170 7.72 -12.03 24.56
C GLU A 170 8.40 -11.54 23.27
N ILE A 171 7.74 -10.62 22.59
CA ILE A 171 8.26 -10.02 21.36
C ILE A 171 9.08 -8.79 21.75
N VAL A 172 10.40 -8.87 21.59
CA VAL A 172 11.30 -7.73 21.83
C VAL A 172 10.88 -6.54 20.97
N ARG A 173 11.04 -5.33 21.52
CA ARG A 173 10.72 -4.09 20.82
C ARG A 173 11.98 -3.46 20.25
N THR A 174 11.88 -2.89 19.07
CA THR A 174 12.99 -2.20 18.38
C THR A 174 12.48 -0.97 17.67
N THR A 175 13.26 0.11 17.71
CA THR A 175 13.07 1.27 16.83
C THR A 175 13.72 0.99 15.48
N SER A 176 13.02 1.25 14.37
CA SER A 176 13.56 0.96 13.04
C SER A 176 14.39 2.10 12.48
N GLU A 177 14.12 3.34 12.89
CA GLU A 177 14.65 4.58 12.32
C GLU A 177 14.37 4.67 10.80
N SER A 178 13.44 3.86 10.30
CA SER A 178 13.21 3.67 8.87
C SER A 178 11.80 3.17 8.60
N PRO A 179 11.10 3.71 7.58
CA PRO A 179 9.82 3.16 7.13
C PRO A 179 10.00 1.88 6.29
N LEU A 180 11.23 1.45 6.01
CA LEU A 180 11.50 0.24 5.23
C LEU A 180 11.28 -1.03 6.04
N CYS A 181 10.57 -1.98 5.42
CA CYS A 181 10.36 -3.32 5.93
C CYS A 181 11.68 -4.07 6.13
N HIS A 182 12.62 -3.96 5.19
CA HIS A 182 13.93 -4.59 5.30
C HIS A 182 14.68 -4.17 6.56
N ILE A 183 14.77 -2.85 6.82
CA ILE A 183 15.47 -2.31 7.99
C ILE A 183 14.71 -2.65 9.28
N SER A 184 13.40 -2.43 9.31
CA SER A 184 12.55 -2.72 10.47
C SER A 184 12.60 -4.18 10.90
N VAL A 185 12.41 -5.11 9.95
CA VAL A 185 12.46 -6.55 10.24
C VAL A 185 13.89 -7.00 10.51
N GLY A 186 14.88 -6.48 9.77
CA GLY A 186 16.29 -6.84 9.92
C GLY A 186 16.86 -6.46 11.30
N LYS A 187 16.61 -5.23 11.77
CA LYS A 187 16.99 -4.79 13.13
C LYS A 187 16.32 -5.65 14.19
N TRP A 188 15.03 -5.94 14.04
CA TRP A 188 14.30 -6.81 14.96
C TRP A 188 14.88 -8.23 15.00
N MET A 189 15.15 -8.84 13.85
CA MET A 189 15.72 -10.20 13.76
C MET A 189 17.12 -10.25 14.38
N LYS A 190 17.94 -9.21 14.19
CA LYS A 190 19.26 -9.10 14.84
C LYS A 190 19.13 -9.02 16.36
N ALA A 191 18.16 -8.25 16.87
CA ALA A 191 17.96 -8.08 18.30
C ALA A 191 17.32 -9.30 18.98
N SER A 192 16.39 -9.98 18.29
CA SER A 192 15.63 -11.09 18.84
C SER A 192 16.30 -12.45 18.65
N GLY A 193 17.18 -12.58 17.66
CA GLY A 193 17.78 -13.84 17.24
C GLY A 193 16.84 -14.74 16.43
N PHE A 194 15.59 -14.35 16.22
CA PHE A 194 14.63 -15.17 15.47
C PHE A 194 14.77 -14.99 13.95
N PRO A 195 14.74 -16.08 13.16
CA PRO A 195 14.85 -16.00 11.71
C PRO A 195 13.56 -15.48 11.05
N ILE A 196 13.63 -15.09 9.77
CA ILE A 196 12.49 -14.56 9.01
C ILE A 196 11.31 -15.54 8.98
N GLY A 197 11.54 -16.84 8.96
CA GLY A 197 10.48 -17.85 8.91
C GLY A 197 9.73 -18.07 10.24
N SER A 198 10.25 -17.54 11.35
CA SER A 198 9.77 -17.82 12.70
C SER A 198 8.34 -17.36 12.98
N ALA A 199 7.68 -18.03 13.93
CA ALA A 199 6.36 -17.64 14.40
C ALA A 199 6.43 -16.26 15.08
N GLU A 200 7.50 -16.01 15.83
CA GLU A 200 7.80 -14.78 16.55
C GLU A 200 7.90 -13.59 15.60
N ARG A 201 8.62 -13.72 14.47
CA ARG A 201 8.70 -12.67 13.45
C ARG A 201 7.33 -12.39 12.85
N LYS A 202 6.58 -13.45 12.50
CA LYS A 202 5.22 -13.30 11.93
C LYS A 202 4.30 -12.55 12.90
N ASP A 203 4.28 -12.98 14.16
CA ASP A 203 3.50 -12.34 15.22
C ASP A 203 3.93 -10.90 15.49
N ARG A 204 5.25 -10.62 15.50
CA ARG A 204 5.77 -9.24 15.54
C ARG A 204 5.19 -8.38 14.43
N CYS A 205 5.18 -8.85 13.19
CA CYS A 205 4.61 -8.10 12.07
C CYS A 205 3.09 -7.92 12.19
N ALA A 206 2.37 -8.88 12.77
CA ALA A 206 0.95 -8.73 13.09
C ALA A 206 0.72 -7.64 14.16
N ARG A 207 1.51 -7.63 15.23
CA ARG A 207 1.45 -6.59 16.28
C ARG A 207 1.84 -5.21 15.76
N VAL A 208 2.79 -5.14 14.82
CA VAL A 208 3.13 -3.90 14.13
C VAL A 208 1.97 -3.39 13.27
N ALA A 209 1.29 -4.26 12.52
CA ALA A 209 0.10 -3.87 11.76
C ALA A 209 -1.00 -3.34 12.68
N ALA A 210 -1.23 -3.99 13.82
CA ALA A 210 -2.15 -3.53 14.84
C ALA A 210 -1.76 -2.17 15.44
N SER A 211 -0.47 -1.96 15.71
CA SER A 211 0.06 -0.68 16.22
C SER A 211 -0.21 0.46 15.22
N VAL A 212 0.04 0.22 13.94
CA VAL A 212 -0.20 1.21 12.88
C VAL A 212 -1.70 1.48 12.71
N ALA A 213 -2.54 0.46 12.76
CA ALA A 213 -3.99 0.63 12.68
C ALA A 213 -4.55 1.43 13.87
N PHE A 214 -4.03 1.18 15.09
CA PHE A 214 -4.35 1.95 16.28
C PHE A 214 -4.05 3.45 16.06
N ARG A 215 -2.80 3.76 15.71
CA ARG A 215 -2.35 5.15 15.51
C ARG A 215 -3.12 5.83 14.39
N LEU A 216 -3.38 5.14 13.29
CA LEU A 216 -4.16 5.68 12.18
C LEU A 216 -5.56 6.11 12.65
N VAL A 217 -6.24 5.29 13.45
CA VAL A 217 -7.59 5.64 13.94
C VAL A 217 -7.56 6.79 14.93
N GLU A 218 -6.53 6.91 15.78
CA GLU A 218 -6.36 8.12 16.60
C GLU A 218 -6.30 9.39 15.74
N LEU A 219 -5.52 9.36 14.65
CA LEU A 219 -5.35 10.49 13.74
C LEU A 219 -6.63 10.80 12.96
N LEU A 220 -7.32 9.77 12.45
CA LEU A 220 -8.59 9.94 11.74
C LEU A 220 -9.70 10.47 12.65
N ASN A 221 -9.76 10.00 13.91
CA ASN A 221 -10.69 10.51 14.91
C ASN A 221 -10.37 11.97 15.27
N GLY A 222 -9.09 12.30 15.46
CA GLY A 222 -8.63 13.67 15.68
C GLY A 222 -9.01 14.59 14.51
N TRP A 223 -8.81 14.13 13.27
CA TRP A 223 -9.22 14.84 12.07
C TRP A 223 -10.74 15.06 12.03
N LYS A 224 -11.53 14.01 12.31
CA LYS A 224 -13.00 14.09 12.34
C LYS A 224 -13.51 15.10 13.36
N ASP A 225 -12.84 15.21 14.50
CA ASP A 225 -13.16 16.16 15.57
C ASP A 225 -12.60 17.57 15.30
N GLY A 226 -11.91 17.80 14.18
CA GLY A 226 -11.27 19.09 13.85
C GLY A 226 -10.05 19.43 14.71
N LYS A 227 -9.45 18.42 15.35
CA LYS A 227 -8.31 18.54 16.28
C LYS A 227 -6.99 18.02 15.71
N TYR A 228 -6.99 17.56 14.45
CA TYR A 228 -5.76 17.11 13.81
C TYR A 228 -4.84 18.30 13.53
N GLU A 229 -3.65 18.25 14.10
CA GLU A 229 -2.56 19.18 13.84
C GLU A 229 -1.40 18.40 13.24
N VAL A 230 -0.75 18.99 12.24
CA VAL A 230 0.40 18.38 11.58
C VAL A 230 1.59 18.47 12.52
N VAL A 231 2.11 17.30 12.92
CA VAL A 231 3.29 17.21 13.79
C VAL A 231 4.49 16.59 13.09
N SER A 232 4.32 16.05 11.86
CA SER A 232 5.45 15.54 11.08
C SER A 232 6.45 16.65 10.76
N SER A 233 7.73 16.31 10.89
CA SER A 233 8.85 17.20 10.60
C SER A 233 9.66 16.79 9.36
N HIS A 234 9.38 15.61 8.83
CA HIS A 234 10.11 15.02 7.71
C HIS A 234 10.11 15.93 6.45
N SER A 235 11.30 16.35 5.98
CA SER A 235 11.40 17.22 4.79
C SER A 235 12.66 16.97 3.93
N PRO A 236 12.97 15.71 3.56
CA PRO A 236 14.26 15.35 2.96
C PRO A 236 14.51 16.02 1.60
N VAL A 237 13.47 16.21 0.78
CA VAL A 237 13.62 16.89 -0.52
C VAL A 237 13.97 18.36 -0.33
N LYS A 238 13.37 19.01 0.67
CA LYS A 238 13.65 20.42 0.97
C LYS A 238 15.04 20.58 1.57
N GLU A 239 15.44 19.68 2.44
CA GLU A 239 16.71 19.77 3.18
C GLU A 239 17.91 19.27 2.38
N TYR A 240 17.73 18.23 1.56
CA TYR A 240 18.82 17.54 0.87
C TYR A 240 18.68 17.51 -0.66
N GLY A 241 17.57 17.99 -1.22
CA GLY A 241 17.35 18.00 -2.67
C GLY A 241 17.01 16.64 -3.29
N ILE A 242 16.77 15.61 -2.47
CA ILE A 242 16.45 14.25 -2.91
C ILE A 242 15.45 13.58 -1.96
N THR A 243 14.67 12.62 -2.46
CA THR A 243 13.87 11.75 -1.60
C THR A 243 14.80 10.85 -0.79
N ALA A 244 14.70 10.91 0.54
CA ALA A 244 15.56 10.13 1.42
C ALA A 244 14.86 9.88 2.77
N GLN A 245 15.41 8.98 3.55
CA GLN A 245 15.18 8.97 5.00
C GLN A 245 16.16 9.95 5.67
N MET A 246 15.93 10.30 6.93
CA MET A 246 16.77 11.27 7.65
C MET A 246 18.05 10.65 8.26
N ASN A 247 18.32 9.37 7.98
CA ASN A 247 19.38 8.57 8.58
C ASN A 247 20.33 7.96 7.52
N CYS A 248 20.73 8.75 6.51
CA CYS A 248 21.54 8.30 5.38
C CYS A 248 22.71 7.37 5.75
N MET A 249 23.39 7.67 6.86
CA MET A 249 24.57 6.92 7.29
C MET A 249 24.24 5.48 7.68
N GLU A 250 23.05 5.15 8.17
CA GLU A 250 22.68 3.77 8.49
C GLU A 250 22.77 2.81 7.29
N CYS A 251 22.58 3.33 6.08
CA CYS A 251 22.68 2.55 4.85
C CYS A 251 24.04 2.72 4.16
N HIS A 252 24.66 3.90 4.28
CA HIS A 252 25.84 4.27 3.50
C HIS A 252 27.18 4.07 4.24
N THR A 253 27.19 3.58 5.48
CA THR A 253 28.42 3.25 6.24
C THR A 253 28.75 1.76 6.31
N GLY A 254 27.91 0.88 5.75
CA GLY A 254 28.07 -0.58 5.85
C GLY A 254 27.36 -1.22 7.05
N ASP A 255 26.62 -0.45 7.85
CA ASP A 255 25.89 -0.91 9.04
C ASP A 255 24.47 -1.46 8.75
N VAL A 256 24.21 -1.82 7.49
CA VAL A 256 22.93 -2.41 7.07
C VAL A 256 22.72 -3.75 7.80
N PRO A 257 21.60 -3.94 8.53
CA PRO A 257 21.36 -5.17 9.29
C PRO A 257 21.46 -6.43 8.42
N THR A 258 22.35 -7.35 8.80
CA THR A 258 22.43 -8.68 8.19
C THR A 258 21.51 -9.63 8.95
N PRO A 259 20.55 -10.30 8.30
CA PRO A 259 19.67 -11.24 8.97
C PRO A 259 20.42 -12.51 9.39
N PRO A 260 20.06 -13.14 10.54
CA PRO A 260 20.51 -14.50 10.83
C PRO A 260 20.09 -15.45 9.68
N ARG A 261 21.04 -16.31 9.25
CA ARG A 261 20.78 -17.34 8.25
C ARG A 261 20.05 -18.51 8.93
N SER A 262 19.01 -19.02 8.27
CA SER A 262 18.29 -20.23 8.69
C SER A 262 19.19 -21.43 8.77
#